data_AF-A0A4U6BTH2-F1
#
_entry.id   AF-A0A4U6BTH2-F1
#
_cell.length_a   1.000
_cell.length_b   1.000
_cell.length_c   1.000
_cell.angle_alpha   90.00
_cell.angle_beta   90.00
_cell.angle_gamma   90.00
#
_symmetry.space_group_name_H-M   'P 1'
#
loop_
_entity.id
_entity.type
_entity.pdbx_description
1 polymer ?
#
loop_
_entity_poly.entity_id
_entity_poly.type
_entity_poly.pdbx_seq_one_letter_code
_entity_poly.pdbx_strand_id
1 'polypeptide(L)'
;MASDRQIAANRRNALKSTGPRGAGGKARAAGNSKKHGLASNLGRDAIAFAAADRLADAIFQVHGGLSRAAARRVAVAAIELKGIQKVRAAAMEAVMFAKKSSTLSERFEGLLLNLKTIDRYEVRAISKKKRALRGT
;
A
#
# COMPACT_ATOMS: atom_id res chain seq x y z
N MET A 1 -23.23 -5.72 -15.99
CA MET A 1 -24.21 -6.29 -15.03
C MET A 1 -23.70 -7.63 -14.56
N ALA A 2 -23.94 -8.00 -13.29
CA ALA A 2 -23.56 -9.32 -12.78
C ALA A 2 -24.56 -10.39 -13.23
N SER A 3 -24.10 -11.58 -13.60
CA SER A 3 -24.96 -12.69 -14.02
C SER A 3 -25.68 -13.35 -12.83
N ASP A 4 -26.76 -14.08 -13.09
CA ASP A 4 -27.52 -14.79 -12.04
C ASP A 4 -26.65 -15.73 -11.22
N ARG A 5 -25.67 -16.38 -11.86
CA ARG A 5 -24.69 -17.25 -11.21
C ARG A 5 -23.78 -16.44 -10.26
N GLN A 6 -23.38 -15.23 -10.66
CA GLN A 6 -22.61 -14.33 -9.79
C GLN A 6 -23.46 -13.79 -8.63
N ILE A 7 -24.74 -13.49 -8.85
CA ILE A 7 -25.66 -13.02 -7.82
C ILE A 7 -25.89 -14.11 -6.76
N ALA A 8 -26.14 -15.35 -7.18
CA ALA A 8 -26.32 -16.49 -6.28
C ALA A 8 -25.05 -16.79 -5.46
N ALA A 9 -23.88 -16.71 -6.08
CA ALA A 9 -22.60 -16.87 -5.40
C ALA A 9 -22.35 -15.75 -4.37
N ASN A 10 -22.63 -14.50 -4.73
CA ASN A 10 -22.51 -13.35 -3.82
C ASN A 10 -23.45 -13.48 -2.61
N ARG A 11 -24.68 -13.97 -2.78
CA ARG A 11 -25.59 -14.22 -1.64
C ARG A 11 -25.04 -15.30 -0.69
N ARG A 12 -24.55 -16.43 -1.20
CA ARG A 12 -23.93 -17.47 -0.35
C ARG A 12 -22.68 -16.95 0.37
N ASN A 13 -21.85 -16.16 -0.31
CA ASN A 13 -20.64 -15.60 0.28
C ASN A 13 -20.97 -14.52 1.32
N ALA A 14 -22.03 -13.74 1.11
CA ALA A 14 -22.51 -12.75 2.08
C ALA A 14 -23.00 -13.40 3.38
N LEU A 15 -23.72 -14.53 3.29
CA LEU A 15 -24.15 -15.31 4.44
C LEU A 15 -22.98 -15.86 5.27
N LYS A 16 -21.86 -16.20 4.61
CA LYS A 16 -20.62 -16.66 5.26
C LYS A 16 -19.70 -15.52 5.72
N SER A 17 -19.98 -14.28 5.31
CA SER A 17 -19.15 -13.13 5.67
C SER A 17 -19.31 -12.82 7.16
N THR A 18 -18.21 -12.92 7.89
CA THR A 18 -18.09 -12.54 9.31
C THR A 18 -17.64 -11.09 9.47
N GLY A 19 -17.83 -10.27 8.44
CA GLY A 19 -17.48 -8.85 8.44
C GLY A 19 -18.07 -8.09 9.63
N PRO A 20 -17.51 -6.94 9.99
CA PRO A 20 -17.88 -6.26 11.23
C PRO A 20 -19.32 -5.74 11.19
N ARG A 21 -20.21 -6.38 11.96
CA ARG A 21 -21.64 -6.03 12.02
C ARG A 21 -21.96 -4.93 13.05
N GLY A 22 -21.27 -4.90 14.18
CA GLY A 22 -21.47 -3.92 15.25
C GLY A 22 -20.63 -2.65 15.13
N ALA A 23 -21.02 -1.57 15.84
CA ALA A 23 -20.32 -0.28 15.84
C ALA A 23 -18.82 -0.40 16.20
N GLY A 24 -18.48 -1.18 17.24
CA GLY A 24 -17.09 -1.44 17.62
C GLY A 24 -16.32 -2.29 16.60
N GLY A 25 -17.00 -3.15 15.84
CA GLY A 25 -16.40 -3.86 14.71
C GLY A 25 -16.11 -2.93 13.54
N LYS A 26 -17.07 -2.03 13.22
CA LYS A 26 -16.93 -1.04 12.16
C LYS A 26 -15.82 -0.03 12.48
N ALA A 27 -15.70 0.41 13.74
CA ALA A 27 -14.61 1.28 14.19
C ALA A 27 -13.23 0.62 14.03
N ARG A 28 -13.10 -0.66 14.42
CA ARG A 28 -11.87 -1.44 14.18
C ARG A 28 -11.55 -1.58 12.69
N ALA A 29 -12.56 -1.88 11.86
CA ALA A 29 -12.39 -1.94 10.41
C ALA A 29 -12.03 -0.59 9.78
N ALA A 30 -12.56 0.52 10.29
CA ALA A 30 -12.15 1.86 9.87
C ALA A 30 -10.69 2.15 10.25
N GLY A 31 -10.22 1.63 11.39
CA GLY A 31 -8.81 1.64 11.78
C GLY A 31 -7.90 0.88 10.81
N ASN A 32 -8.40 -0.14 10.12
CA ASN A 32 -7.62 -0.87 9.11
C ASN A 32 -7.19 0.05 7.96
N SER A 33 -8.01 1.01 7.54
CA SER A 33 -7.61 1.99 6.52
C SER A 33 -6.48 2.91 6.99
N LYS A 34 -6.44 3.26 8.28
CA LYS A 34 -5.34 4.05 8.86
C LYS A 34 -4.07 3.20 9.02
N LYS A 35 -4.21 1.94 9.44
CA LYS A 35 -3.10 0.98 9.64
C LYS A 35 -2.50 0.44 8.34
N HIS A 36 -3.33 0.34 7.30
CA HIS A 36 -2.97 -0.23 5.99
C HIS A 36 -3.06 0.78 4.85
N GLY A 37 -3.28 2.07 5.12
CA GLY A 37 -3.36 3.12 4.11
C GLY A 37 -2.09 3.22 3.25
N LEU A 38 -0.93 2.88 3.82
CA LEU A 38 0.34 2.79 3.08
C LEU A 38 0.41 1.62 2.09
N ALA A 39 -0.44 0.61 2.28
CA ALA A 39 -0.66 -0.48 1.33
C ALA A 39 -2.01 -0.35 0.60
N SER A 40 -2.70 0.79 0.74
CA SER A 40 -3.89 1.05 -0.07
C SER A 40 -3.45 1.14 -1.52
N ASN A 41 -4.02 0.25 -2.34
CA ASN A 41 -3.65 0.07 -3.73
C ASN A 41 -3.62 1.42 -4.45
N LEU A 42 -2.51 1.68 -5.15
CA LEU A 42 -2.38 2.76 -6.14
C LEU A 42 -3.53 2.83 -7.17
N GLY A 43 -4.34 1.77 -7.28
CA GLY A 43 -5.46 1.66 -8.21
C GLY A 43 -6.65 2.59 -7.96
N ARG A 44 -6.58 3.54 -7.03
CA ARG A 44 -7.60 4.60 -6.83
C ARG A 44 -7.14 6.01 -7.21
N ASP A 45 -5.86 6.20 -7.50
CA ASP A 45 -5.31 7.49 -7.92
C ASP A 45 -4.97 7.46 -9.42
N ALA A 46 -5.76 8.19 -10.22
CA ALA A 46 -5.60 8.25 -11.66
C ALA A 46 -4.22 8.80 -12.07
N ILE A 47 -3.63 9.70 -11.27
CA ILE A 47 -2.30 10.26 -11.51
C ILE A 47 -1.24 9.18 -11.29
N ALA A 48 -1.41 8.39 -10.23
CA ALA A 48 -0.51 7.30 -9.90
C ALA A 48 -0.57 6.17 -10.95
N PHE A 49 -1.75 5.95 -11.56
CA PHE A 49 -1.92 5.00 -12.66
C PHE A 49 -1.19 5.44 -13.94
N ALA A 50 -1.37 6.70 -14.36
CA ALA A 50 -0.67 7.25 -15.52
C ALA A 50 0.86 7.30 -15.33
N ALA A 51 1.33 7.58 -14.12
CA ALA A 51 2.74 7.48 -13.77
C ALA A 51 3.27 6.04 -13.85
N ALA A 52 2.46 5.06 -13.44
CA ALA A 52 2.83 3.64 -13.52
C ALA A 52 2.96 3.17 -14.97
N ASP A 53 2.04 3.55 -15.85
CA ASP A 53 2.09 3.14 -17.26
C ASP A 53 3.29 3.78 -17.98
N ARG A 54 3.57 5.08 -17.76
CA ARG A 54 4.78 5.74 -18.30
C ARG A 54 6.07 5.07 -17.83
N LEU A 55 6.15 4.72 -16.55
CA LEU A 55 7.32 4.04 -16.00
C LEU A 55 7.42 2.60 -16.52
N ALA A 56 6.30 1.92 -16.75
CA ALA A 56 6.28 0.59 -17.33
C ALA A 56 6.80 0.59 -18.77
N ASP A 57 6.38 1.56 -19.59
CA ASP A 57 6.88 1.70 -20.96
C ASP A 57 8.39 1.99 -20.95
N ALA A 58 8.88 2.88 -20.09
CA ALA A 58 10.33 3.12 -19.96
C ALA A 58 11.11 1.86 -19.55
N ILE A 59 10.61 1.09 -18.58
CA ILE A 59 11.23 -0.17 -18.15
C ILE A 59 11.25 -1.19 -19.29
N PHE A 60 10.16 -1.29 -20.06
CA PHE A 60 10.06 -2.20 -21.18
C PHE A 60 11.06 -1.87 -22.30
N GLN A 61 11.23 -0.58 -22.63
CA GLN A 61 12.19 -0.12 -23.64
C GLN A 61 13.65 -0.39 -23.24
N VAL A 62 13.98 -0.21 -21.95
CA VAL A 62 15.35 -0.44 -21.44
C VAL A 62 15.64 -1.92 -21.22
N HIS A 63 14.62 -2.70 -20.87
CA HIS A 63 14.76 -4.13 -20.58
C HIS A 63 13.87 -4.96 -21.51
N GLY A 64 14.34 -5.14 -22.75
CA GLY A 64 13.64 -5.92 -23.79
C GLY A 64 13.39 -7.41 -23.47
N GLY A 65 13.93 -7.93 -22.36
CA GLY A 65 13.65 -9.28 -21.85
C GLY A 65 12.42 -9.37 -20.93
N LEU A 66 11.84 -8.24 -20.49
CA LEU A 66 10.63 -8.27 -19.65
C LEU A 66 9.37 -8.22 -20.51
N SER A 67 8.38 -9.07 -20.19
CA SER A 67 7.03 -8.87 -20.73
C SER A 67 6.43 -7.54 -20.25
N ARG A 68 5.54 -6.95 -21.05
CA ARG A 68 4.83 -5.70 -20.70
C ARG A 68 4.09 -5.80 -19.36
N ALA A 69 3.52 -6.97 -19.06
CA ALA A 69 2.88 -7.24 -17.78
C ALA A 69 3.89 -7.25 -16.61
N ALA A 70 5.11 -7.76 -16.81
CA ALA A 70 6.16 -7.73 -15.80
C ALA A 70 6.69 -6.31 -15.58
N ALA A 71 6.95 -5.55 -16.65
CA ALA A 71 7.33 -4.13 -16.58
C ALA A 71 6.31 -3.31 -15.79
N ARG A 72 5.01 -3.54 -16.03
CA ARG A 72 3.92 -2.88 -15.27
C ARG A 72 3.92 -3.23 -13.79
N ARG A 73 4.15 -4.50 -13.42
CA ARG A 73 4.27 -4.91 -12.00
C ARG A 73 5.45 -4.22 -11.31
N VAL A 74 6.59 -4.09 -12.01
CA VAL A 74 7.77 -3.40 -11.48
C VAL A 74 7.48 -1.90 -11.31
N ALA A 75 6.85 -1.26 -12.29
CA ALA A 75 6.49 0.15 -12.24
C ALA A 75 5.56 0.47 -11.06
N VAL A 76 4.49 -0.31 -10.88
CA VAL A 76 3.58 -0.15 -9.74
C VAL A 76 4.32 -0.31 -8.42
N ALA A 77 5.15 -1.36 -8.27
CA ALA A 77 5.92 -1.59 -7.05
C ALA A 77 6.92 -0.45 -6.77
N ALA A 78 7.51 0.15 -7.80
CA ALA A 78 8.43 1.28 -7.66
C ALA A 78 7.72 2.55 -7.17
N ILE A 79 6.51 2.82 -7.66
CA ILE A 79 5.72 3.97 -7.21
C ILE A 79 5.18 3.74 -5.78
N GLU A 80 4.73 2.53 -5.45
CA GLU A 80 4.38 2.15 -4.06
C GLU A 80 5.55 2.44 -3.12
N LEU A 81 6.76 1.99 -3.49
CA LEU A 81 7.96 2.19 -2.68
C LEU A 81 8.28 3.68 -2.50
N LYS A 82 8.22 4.48 -3.58
CA LYS A 82 8.45 5.93 -3.50
C LYS A 82 7.43 6.64 -2.60
N GLY A 83 6.17 6.21 -2.63
CA GLY A 83 5.13 6.71 -1.73
C GLY A 83 5.43 6.39 -0.27
N ILE A 84 5.82 5.14 0.03
CA ILE A 84 6.22 4.70 1.37
C ILE A 84 7.41 5.51 1.88
N GLN A 85 8.43 5.74 1.04
CA GLN A 85 9.61 6.53 1.40
C GLN A 85 9.29 7.99 1.70
N LYS A 86 8.37 8.63 0.95
CA LYS A 86 7.92 9.98 1.26
C LYS A 86 7.24 10.07 2.63
N VAL A 87 6.37 9.11 2.95
CA VAL A 87 5.72 9.06 4.27
C VAL A 87 6.74 8.79 5.37
N ARG A 88 7.74 7.94 5.13
CA ARG A 88 8.85 7.70 6.05
C ARG A 88 9.60 9.00 6.37
N ALA A 89 9.97 9.76 5.34
CA ALA A 89 10.70 11.02 5.51
C ALA A 89 9.90 12.02 6.36
N ALA A 90 8.62 12.22 6.04
CA ALA A 90 7.75 13.10 6.81
C ALA A 90 7.59 12.64 8.28
N ALA A 91 7.48 11.33 8.52
CA ALA A 91 7.42 10.78 9.87
C ALA A 91 8.73 11.00 10.65
N MET A 92 9.90 10.84 10.00
CA MET A 92 11.20 11.12 10.60
C MET A 92 11.37 12.61 10.94
N GLU A 93 10.95 13.50 10.05
CA GLU A 93 10.96 14.95 10.32
C GLU A 93 10.08 15.31 11.54
N ALA A 94 8.88 14.73 11.63
CA ALA A 94 8.01 14.90 12.78
C ALA A 94 8.64 14.38 14.09
N VAL A 95 9.32 13.23 14.06
CA VAL A 95 10.08 12.70 15.20
C VAL A 95 11.21 13.65 15.62
N MET A 96 11.98 14.15 14.65
CA MET A 96 13.11 15.06 14.91
C MET A 96 12.63 16.40 15.47
N PHE A 97 11.50 16.92 15.00
CA PHE A 97 10.90 18.14 15.52
C PHE A 97 10.33 17.93 16.93
N ALA A 98 9.63 16.82 17.17
CA ALA A 98 9.13 16.45 18.50
C ALA A 98 10.25 16.19 19.50
N LYS A 99 11.40 15.62 19.10
CA LYS A 99 12.55 15.43 19.99
C LYS A 99 13.16 16.75 20.48
N LYS A 100 13.10 17.81 19.65
CA LYS A 100 13.60 19.15 20.00
C LYS A 100 12.66 19.90 20.95
N SER A 101 11.38 19.55 20.97
CA SER A 101 10.38 20.06 21.91
C SER A 101 10.16 19.02 22.99
N SER A 102 10.87 19.09 24.12
CA SER A 102 10.92 18.06 25.18
C SER A 102 9.61 17.78 25.94
N THR A 103 8.45 18.05 25.33
CA THR A 103 7.11 17.77 25.86
C THR A 103 6.35 16.80 24.95
N LEU A 104 5.81 15.74 25.59
CA LEU A 104 5.00 14.63 25.06
C LEU A 104 5.77 13.36 24.64
N SER A 105 6.28 12.66 25.67
CA SER A 105 6.74 11.26 25.60
C SER A 105 5.78 10.35 24.80
N GLU A 106 4.47 10.44 25.04
CA GLU A 106 3.46 9.63 24.34
C GLU A 106 3.35 9.93 22.83
N ARG A 107 3.46 11.21 22.41
CA ARG A 107 3.49 11.55 20.98
C ARG A 107 4.75 11.00 20.32
N PHE A 108 5.88 11.08 21.00
CA PHE A 108 7.16 10.59 20.50
C PHE A 108 7.15 9.06 20.33
N GLU A 109 6.64 8.32 21.33
CA GLU A 109 6.48 6.87 21.24
C GLU A 109 5.51 6.45 20.12
N GLY A 110 4.39 7.16 19.96
CA GLY A 110 3.44 6.92 18.88
C GLY A 110 4.05 7.11 17.48
N LEU A 111 4.94 8.10 17.32
CA LEU A 111 5.66 8.32 16.07
C LEU A 111 6.70 7.21 15.78
N LEU A 112 7.41 6.71 16.81
CA LEU A 112 8.35 5.60 16.67
C LEU A 112 7.65 4.30 16.27
N LEU A 113 6.46 4.02 16.83
CA LEU A 113 5.62 2.88 16.45
C LEU A 113 5.15 2.98 14.98
N ASN A 114 4.82 4.18 14.50
CA ASN A 114 4.49 4.41 13.09
C ASN A 114 5.69 4.15 12.18
N LEU A 115 6.89 4.58 12.57
CA LEU A 115 8.10 4.35 11.78
C LEU A 115 8.42 2.85 11.62
N LYS A 116 8.31 2.07 12.71
CA LYS A 116 8.45 0.59 12.68
C LYS A 116 7.40 -0.07 11.78
N THR A 117 6.21 0.53 11.67
CA THR A 117 5.15 0.03 10.78
C THR A 117 5.47 0.32 9.32
N ILE A 118 6.05 1.50 9.03
CA ILE A 118 6.51 1.89 7.69
C ILE A 118 7.63 0.95 7.20
N ASP A 119 8.58 0.56 8.06
CA ASP A 119 9.65 -0.41 7.72
C ASP A 119 9.09 -1.72 7.15
N ARG A 120 8.01 -2.25 7.75
CA ARG A 120 7.38 -3.49 7.28
C ARG A 120 6.79 -3.35 5.87
N TYR A 121 6.24 -2.18 5.54
CA TYR A 121 5.72 -1.91 4.19
C TYR A 121 6.84 -1.76 3.17
N GLU A 122 7.95 -1.12 3.54
CA GLU A 122 9.12 -0.94 2.68
C GLU A 122 9.75 -2.30 2.32
N VAL A 123 9.98 -3.17 3.30
CA VAL A 123 10.49 -4.53 3.08
C VAL A 123 9.57 -5.35 2.18
N ARG A 124 8.25 -5.20 2.34
CA ARG A 124 7.25 -5.87 1.48
C ARG A 124 7.28 -5.34 0.05
N ALA A 125 7.37 -4.02 -0.16
CA ALA A 125 7.44 -3.42 -1.48
C ALA A 125 8.74 -3.80 -2.21
N ILE A 126 9.88 -3.79 -1.52
CA ILE A 126 11.17 -4.26 -2.04
C ILE A 126 11.07 -5.75 -2.44
N SER A 127 10.48 -6.57 -1.58
CA SER A 127 10.27 -8.00 -1.86
C SER A 127 9.37 -8.23 -3.08
N LYS A 128 8.28 -7.46 -3.24
CA LYS A 128 7.43 -7.49 -4.45
C LYS A 128 8.24 -7.14 -5.71
N LYS A 129 9.03 -6.07 -5.66
CA LYS A 129 9.89 -5.63 -6.78
C LYS A 129 10.88 -6.73 -7.17
N LYS A 130 11.60 -7.29 -6.19
CA LYS A 130 12.57 -8.38 -6.42
C LYS A 130 11.92 -9.63 -7.00
N ARG A 131 10.73 -10.02 -6.53
CA ARG A 131 10.00 -11.18 -7.08
C ARG A 131 9.52 -10.94 -8.51
N ALA A 132 9.05 -9.73 -8.82
CA ALA A 132 8.63 -9.37 -10.18
C ALA A 132 9.79 -9.43 -11.19
N LEU A 133 11.03 -9.17 -10.75
CA LEU A 133 12.24 -9.26 -11.56
C LEU A 133 12.80 -10.69 -11.70
N ARG A 134 12.41 -11.64 -10.84
CA ARG A 134 12.89 -13.04 -10.87
C ARG A 134 11.93 -14.02 -11.54
N GLY A 135 10.67 -13.62 -11.75
CA GLY A 135 9.63 -14.45 -12.38
C GLY A 135 9.59 -14.30 -13.90
N THR A 136 10.72 -13.97 -14.52
CA THR A 136 10.95 -13.94 -15.96
C THR A 136 11.80 -15.13 -16.34
#